data_AF-A0A060YY79-F1
#
_entry.id   AF-A0A060YY79-F1
#
_cell.length_a   1.000
_cell.length_b   1.000
_cell.length_c   1.000
_cell.angle_alpha   90.00
_cell.angle_beta   90.00
_cell.angle_gamma   90.00
#
_symmetry.space_group_name_H-M   'P 1'
#
loop_
_entity.id
_entity.type
_entity.pdbx_description
1 polymer ?
#
loop_
_entity_poly.entity_id
_entity_poly.type
_entity_poly.pdbx_seq_one_letter_code
_entity_poly.pdbx_strand_id
1 'polypeptide(L)'
;MCQNDRYTVGGTEMFDTLADLMEHYKRKGIEEMSGTWVHLKQPYFSTRVNAADIDSRVRLLDQMAERENEGDKKSKAGFWEEFDV
;
A
#
# COMPACT_ATOMS: atom_id res chain seq x y z
N MET A 1 -4.10 -11.96 -8.53
CA MET A 1 -4.62 -13.33 -8.41
C MET A 1 -3.72 -14.12 -7.47
N CYS A 2 -4.28 -15.02 -6.66
CA CYS A 2 -3.50 -16.01 -5.90
C CYS A 2 -3.51 -17.33 -6.67
N GLN A 3 -2.34 -17.86 -7.01
CA GLN A 3 -2.14 -19.12 -7.72
C GLN A 3 -1.03 -19.90 -7.01
N ASN A 4 -1.35 -21.09 -6.50
CA ASN A 4 -0.41 -21.93 -5.73
C ASN A 4 0.27 -21.16 -4.60
N ASP A 5 -0.52 -20.45 -3.79
CA ASP A 5 -0.07 -19.60 -2.67
C ASP A 5 0.89 -18.47 -3.05
N ARG A 6 0.94 -18.11 -4.34
CA ARG A 6 1.75 -17.00 -4.86
C ARG A 6 0.87 -15.99 -5.59
N TYR A 7 1.33 -14.75 -5.63
CA TYR A 7 0.59 -13.62 -6.18
C TYR A 7 1.11 -13.22 -7.56
N THR A 8 0.18 -12.93 -8.48
CA THR A 8 0.50 -12.43 -9.83
C THR A 8 -0.59 -11.50 -10.36
N VAL A 9 -0.21 -10.66 -11.34
CA VAL A 9 -1.12 -9.85 -12.15
C VAL A 9 -1.55 -10.54 -13.45
N GLY A 10 -1.20 -11.82 -13.63
CA GLY A 10 -1.55 -12.62 -14.81
C GLY A 10 -0.43 -12.78 -15.84
N GLY A 11 0.78 -12.32 -15.51
CA GLY A 11 2.00 -12.54 -16.30
C GLY A 11 2.81 -13.75 -15.80
N THR A 12 4.09 -13.79 -16.17
CA THR A 12 5.04 -14.84 -15.75
C THR A 12 5.63 -14.59 -14.36
N GLU A 13 5.58 -13.35 -13.87
CA GLU A 13 6.09 -12.96 -12.56
C GLU A 13 5.12 -13.42 -11.45
N MET A 14 5.69 -14.05 -10.42
CA MET A 14 4.99 -14.61 -9.28
C MET A 14 5.72 -14.20 -8.00
N PHE A 15 4.97 -13.84 -6.95
CA PHE A 15 5.50 -13.29 -5.70
C PHE A 15 4.98 -14.09 -4.51
N ASP A 16 5.78 -14.22 -3.46
CA ASP A 16 5.38 -15.00 -2.29
C ASP A 16 4.46 -14.19 -1.36
N THR A 17 4.58 -12.85 -1.38
CA THR A 17 3.69 -11.95 -0.65
C THR A 17 3.09 -10.86 -1.53
N LEU A 18 1.95 -10.31 -1.12
CA LEU A 18 1.38 -9.12 -1.76
C LEU A 18 2.29 -7.90 -1.64
N ALA A 19 3.08 -7.80 -0.57
CA ALA A 19 4.00 -6.69 -0.36
C ALA A 19 5.10 -6.70 -1.43
N ASP A 20 5.66 -7.87 -1.75
CA ASP A 20 6.69 -8.02 -2.78
C ASP A 20 6.15 -7.67 -4.17
N LEU A 21 4.92 -8.12 -4.47
CA LEU A 21 4.23 -7.76 -5.71
C LEU A 21 4.08 -6.25 -5.85
N MET A 22 3.61 -5.59 -4.78
CA MET A 22 3.38 -4.15 -4.78
C MET A 22 4.69 -3.37 -4.94
N GLU A 23 5.76 -3.75 -4.22
CA GLU A 23 7.07 -3.08 -4.35
C GLU A 23 7.69 -3.24 -5.74
N HIS A 24 7.55 -4.42 -6.35
CA HIS A 24 8.02 -4.64 -7.72
C HIS A 24 7.31 -3.70 -8.70
N TYR A 25 5.97 -3.69 -8.69
CA TYR A 25 5.20 -2.91 -9.66
C TYR A 25 5.12 -1.41 -9.34
N LYS A 26 5.42 -1.01 -8.10
CA LYS A 26 5.60 0.42 -7.76
C LYS A 26 6.79 1.04 -8.50
N ARG A 27 7.85 0.26 -8.74
CA ARG A 27 9.06 0.69 -9.46
C ARG A 27 8.92 0.55 -10.97
N LYS A 28 8.39 -0.60 -11.42
CA LYS A 28 8.33 -0.98 -12.83
C LYS A 28 7.11 -0.41 -13.57
N GLY A 29 5.99 -0.23 -12.87
CA GLY A 29 4.68 -0.04 -13.50
C GLY A 29 4.10 -1.34 -14.05
N ILE A 30 2.79 -1.36 -14.29
CA ILE A 30 2.07 -2.50 -14.87
C ILE A 30 1.65 -2.13 -16.29
N GLU A 31 2.03 -2.94 -17.27
CA GLU A 31 1.56 -2.79 -18.65
C GLU A 31 0.28 -3.62 -18.85
N GLU A 32 -0.78 -2.97 -19.30
CA GLU A 32 -2.01 -3.63 -19.72
C GLU A 32 -1.91 -4.16 -21.15
N MET A 33 -2.78 -5.11 -21.52
CA MET A 33 -2.86 -5.64 -22.89
C MET A 33 -3.14 -4.57 -23.96
N SER A 34 -3.67 -3.41 -23.56
CA SER A 34 -3.89 -2.25 -24.44
C SER A 34 -2.60 -1.48 -24.77
N GLY A 35 -1.48 -1.81 -24.11
CA GLY A 35 -0.23 -1.03 -24.13
C GLY A 35 -0.24 0.17 -23.16
N THR A 36 -1.29 0.32 -22.35
CA THR A 36 -1.37 1.39 -21.34
C THR A 36 -0.60 1.00 -20.08
N TRP A 37 0.11 1.98 -19.50
CA TRP A 37 0.91 1.78 -18.30
C TRP A 37 0.21 2.33 -17.05
N VAL A 38 -0.02 1.45 -16.08
CA VAL A 38 -0.55 1.77 -14.75
C VAL A 38 0.59 1.94 -13.76
N HIS A 39 0.64 3.09 -13.10
CA HIS A 39 1.69 3.43 -12.13
C HIS A 39 1.12 3.58 -10.73
N LEU A 40 1.71 2.86 -9.77
CA LEU A 40 1.31 2.90 -8.37
C LEU A 40 1.99 4.09 -7.66
N LYS A 41 1.35 5.27 -7.69
CA LYS A 41 1.95 6.51 -7.18
C LYS A 41 1.84 6.65 -5.67
N GLN A 42 0.63 6.56 -5.15
CA GLN A 42 0.35 6.66 -3.72
C GLN A 42 -0.75 5.65 -3.35
N PRO A 43 -0.65 5.02 -2.18
CA PRO A 43 -1.71 4.17 -1.67
C PRO A 43 -2.94 5.02 -1.33
N TYR A 44 -4.12 4.40 -1.39
CA TYR A 44 -5.32 4.93 -0.80
C TYR A 44 -5.63 4.07 0.42
N PHE A 45 -5.38 4.61 1.62
CA PHE A 45 -5.51 3.85 2.85
C PHE A 45 -6.98 3.63 3.22
N SER A 46 -7.29 2.46 3.82
CA SER A 46 -8.63 2.12 4.29
C SER A 46 -8.77 2.37 5.78
N THR A 47 -9.90 2.94 6.20
CA THR A 47 -10.29 3.13 7.60
C THR A 47 -11.00 1.89 8.18
N ARG A 48 -11.41 0.93 7.34
CA ARG A 48 -12.07 -0.29 7.80
C ARG A 48 -11.05 -1.22 8.45
N VAL A 49 -11.33 -1.62 9.69
CA VAL A 49 -10.49 -2.52 10.47
C VAL A 49 -11.33 -3.63 11.11
N ASN A 50 -10.73 -4.80 11.32
CA ASN A 50 -11.31 -5.81 12.19
C ASN A 50 -11.21 -5.33 13.65
N ALA A 51 -12.31 -5.41 14.41
CA ALA A 51 -12.32 -4.97 15.81
C ALA A 51 -11.29 -5.71 16.67
N ALA A 52 -10.98 -6.99 16.36
CA ALA A 52 -9.95 -7.74 17.06
C ALA A 52 -8.53 -7.18 16.86
N ASP A 53 -8.31 -6.42 15.78
CA ASP A 53 -7.01 -5.88 15.39
C ASP A 53 -6.90 -4.36 15.64
N ILE A 54 -7.82 -3.78 16.42
CA ILE A 54 -7.87 -2.32 16.63
C ILE A 54 -6.59 -1.77 17.27
N ASP A 55 -6.00 -2.50 18.22
CA ASP A 55 -4.75 -2.10 18.88
C ASP A 55 -3.59 -2.02 17.87
N SER A 56 -3.55 -2.96 16.92
CA SER A 56 -2.56 -2.97 15.84
C SER A 56 -2.75 -1.76 14.92
N ARG A 57 -4.00 -1.40 14.60
CA ARG A 57 -4.33 -0.22 13.79
C ARG A 57 -3.91 1.07 14.47
N VAL A 58 -4.17 1.21 15.76
CA VAL A 58 -3.76 2.40 16.56
C VAL A 58 -2.25 2.56 16.52
N ARG A 59 -1.50 1.51 16.84
CA ARG A 59 -0.03 1.53 16.79
C ARG A 59 0.51 1.87 15.40
N LEU A 60 -0.15 1.40 14.34
CA LEU A 60 0.24 1.71 12.97
C LEU A 60 0.04 3.21 12.65
N LEU A 61 -1.09 3.79 13.06
CA LEU A 61 -1.37 5.22 12.85
C LEU A 61 -0.37 6.11 13.58
N ASP A 62 -0.01 5.74 14.82
CA ASP A 62 1.03 6.44 15.58
C ASP A 62 2.38 6.42 14.84
N GLN A 63 2.79 5.24 14.36
CA GLN A 63 4.04 5.10 13.60
C GLN A 63 4.04 5.87 12.27
N MET A 64 2.91 5.94 11.58
CA MET A 64 2.79 6.69 10.33
C MET A 64 2.99 8.20 10.55
N ALA A 65 2.53 8.73 11.68
CA ALA A 65 2.77 10.12 12.06
C ALA A 65 4.26 10.42 12.33
N GLU A 66 5.03 9.43 12.80
CA GLU A 66 6.46 9.58 13.09
C GLU A 66 7.34 9.52 11.81
N ARG A 67 7.04 8.59 10.89
CA ARG A 67 7.88 8.28 9.72
C ARG A 67 7.93 9.37 8.64
N GLU A 68 6.94 10.26 8.55
CA GLU A 68 6.91 11.31 7.53
C GLU A 68 7.63 12.62 7.94
N ASN A 69 8.27 12.67 9.11
CA ASN A 69 9.02 13.86 9.56
C ASN A 69 10.39 14.06 8.87
N GLU A 70 10.78 13.21 7.91
CA GLU A 70 12.09 13.29 7.23
C GLU A 70 12.08 14.04 5.88
N GLY A 71 10.96 14.61 5.44
CA GLY A 71 10.94 15.38 4.18
C GLY A 71 9.75 16.31 4.02
N ASP A 72 9.97 17.60 4.28
CA ASP A 72 9.19 18.76 3.83
C ASP A 72 7.71 18.53 3.50
N LYS A 73 6.94 18.27 4.55
CA LYS A 73 5.60 18.81 4.82
C LYS A 73 5.36 18.51 6.29
N LYS A 74 4.74 19.45 6.99
CA LYS A 74 4.21 19.20 8.33
C LYS A 74 3.00 18.27 8.13
N SER A 75 3.27 16.99 7.84
CA SER A 75 2.37 16.10 7.13
C SER A 75 1.26 15.60 8.04
N LYS A 76 0.02 15.79 7.59
CA LYS A 76 -1.19 15.21 8.17
C LYS A 76 -1.18 13.70 7.92
N ALA A 77 -0.32 12.97 8.63
CA ALA A 77 -0.15 11.53 8.50
C ALA A 77 -0.78 10.78 9.67
N GLY A 78 -0.98 9.47 9.51
CA GLY A 78 -1.60 8.63 10.55
C GLY A 78 -3.01 9.10 10.84
N PHE A 79 -3.34 9.34 12.12
CA PHE A 79 -4.68 9.76 12.53
C PHE A 79 -5.14 11.04 11.83
N TRP A 80 -4.23 11.97 11.52
CA TRP A 80 -4.57 13.22 10.85
C TRP A 80 -5.04 13.02 9.41
N GLU A 81 -4.52 12.02 8.71
CA GLU A 81 -4.95 11.68 7.35
C GLU A 81 -6.39 11.15 7.34
N GLU A 82 -6.78 10.41 8.39
CA GLU A 82 -8.14 9.87 8.51
C GLU A 82 -9.16 10.90 9.01
N PHE A 83 -8.72 11.89 9.79
CA PHE A 83 -9.62 12.87 10.41
C PHE A 83 -9.87 14.09 9.53
N ASP A 84 -8.84 14.62 8.87
CA ASP A 84 -8.96 15.76 7.94
C ASP A 84 -9.25 15.23 6.52
N VAL A 85 -10.55 14.97 6.23
CA VAL A 85 -11.07 14.70 4.87
C VAL A 85 -11.63 15.97 4.24
#